data_AF-A0A525IAT6-F1
#
_entry.id   AF-A0A525IAT6-F1
#
_cell.length_a   1.000
_cell.length_b   1.000
_cell.length_c   1.000
_cell.angle_alpha   90.00
_cell.angle_beta   90.00
_cell.angle_gamma   90.00
#
_symmetry.space_group_name_H-M   'P 1'
#
loop_
_entity.id
_entity.type
_entity.pdbx_description
1 polymer ?
#
loop_
_entity_poly.entity_id
_entity_poly.type
_entity_poly.pdbx_seq_one_letter_code
_entity_poly.pdbx_strand_id
1 'polypeptide(L)' 'LKMRMGATHFLMKTLPKVATEMALHVLAYNLTRVMNIVGIKPFLAAIRA' A
#
# COMPACT_ATOMS: atom_id res chain seq x y z
N LEU A 1 0.63 8.13 3.93
CA LEU A 1 -0.51 7.34 3.41
C LEU A 1 -1.80 7.59 4.17
N LYS A 2 -1.83 7.54 5.51
CA LYS A 2 -3.01 7.90 6.32
C LYS A 2 -3.69 9.23 5.94
N MET A 3 -2.88 10.26 5.67
CA MET A 3 -3.34 11.60 5.22
C MET A 3 -4.11 11.58 3.88
N ARG A 4 -3.95 10.53 3.06
CA ARG A 4 -4.53 10.38 1.73
C ARG A 4 -5.69 9.38 1.70
N MET A 5 -6.21 9.00 2.87
CA MET A 5 -7.33 8.06 3.03
C MET A 5 -8.65 8.80 3.28
N GLY A 6 -8.85 9.94 2.64
CA GLY A 6 -10.07 10.76 2.77
C GLY A 6 -11.07 10.47 1.64
N ALA A 7 -12.34 10.79 1.87
CA ALA A 7 -13.41 10.62 0.87
C ALA A 7 -13.13 11.30 -0.48
N THR A 8 -12.34 12.37 -0.49
CA THR A 8 -11.93 13.10 -1.71
C THR A 8 -10.76 12.48 -2.46
N HIS A 9 -10.07 11.52 -1.84
CA HIS A 9 -8.88 10.89 -2.41
C HIS A 9 -9.19 9.56 -3.11
N PHE A 10 -10.32 8.94 -2.78
CA PHE A 10 -10.77 7.72 -3.44
C PHE A 10 -11.34 8.04 -4.81
N LEU A 11 -10.87 7.31 -5.83
CA LEU A 11 -11.40 7.38 -7.18
C LEU A 11 -12.70 6.57 -7.31
N MET A 12 -12.81 5.51 -6.51
CA MET A 12 -13.97 4.64 -6.50
C MET A 12 -15.11 5.21 -5.66
N LYS A 13 -16.36 4.93 -6.06
CA LYS A 13 -17.57 5.49 -5.43
C LYS A 13 -18.39 4.50 -4.61
N THR A 14 -18.25 3.20 -4.87
CA THR A 14 -19.01 2.16 -4.15
C THR A 14 -18.14 1.51 -3.09
N LEU A 15 -18.72 1.18 -1.93
CA LEU A 15 -18.00 0.63 -0.79
C LEU A 15 -17.10 -0.59 -1.14
N PRO A 16 -17.56 -1.58 -1.93
CA PRO A 16 -16.69 -2.70 -2.29
C PRO A 16 -15.45 -2.26 -3.08
N LYS A 17 -15.57 -1.26 -3.96
CA LYS A 17 -14.46 -0.76 -4.77
C LYS A 17 -13.52 0.15 -3.97
N VAL A 18 -14.07 0.97 -3.08
CA VAL A 18 -13.30 1.80 -2.14
C VAL A 18 -12.48 0.92 -1.20
N ALA A 19 -13.06 -0.19 -0.71
CA ALA A 19 -12.33 -1.15 0.12
C ALA A 19 -11.12 -1.74 -0.62
N THR A 20 -11.26 -2.08 -1.90
CA THR A 20 -10.15 -2.53 -2.74
C THR A 20 -9.08 -1.46 -2.90
N GLU A 21 -9.47 -0.21 -3.20
CA GLU A 21 -8.55 0.92 -3.33
C GLU A 21 -7.80 1.18 -2.01
N MET A 22 -8.50 1.11 -0.89
CA MET A 22 -7.93 1.21 0.45
C MET A 22 -6.92 0.10 0.75
N ALA A 23 -7.23 -1.15 0.40
CA ALA A 23 -6.32 -2.27 0.58
C ALA A 23 -5.03 -2.09 -0.25
N LEU A 24 -5.15 -1.62 -1.50
CA LEU A 24 -4.00 -1.38 -2.37
C LEU A 24 -3.10 -0.25 -1.84
N HIS A 25 -3.70 0.82 -1.32
CA HIS A 25 -2.98 1.90 -0.66
C HIS A 25 -2.18 1.41 0.56
N VAL A 26 -2.79 0.59 1.42
CA VAL A 26 -2.11 0.01 2.59
C VAL A 26 -0.98 -0.94 2.16
N LEU A 27 -1.22 -1.76 1.14
CA LEU A 27 -0.20 -2.66 0.60
C LEU A 27 1.01 -1.86 0.08
N ALA A 28 0.77 -0.85 -0.76
CA ALA A 28 1.84 0.01 -1.27
C ALA A 28 2.61 0.70 -0.14
N TYR A 29 1.90 1.21 0.88
CA TYR A 29 2.55 1.80 2.06
C TYR A 29 3.50 0.81 2.73
N ASN A 30 3.01 -0.40 3.00
CA ASN A 30 3.75 -1.41 3.73
C ASN A 30 4.98 -1.86 2.95
N LEU A 31 4.87 -2.05 1.64
CA LEU A 31 5.99 -2.41 0.78
C LEU A 31 7.07 -1.31 0.82
N THR A 32 6.70 -0.04 0.63
CA THR A 32 7.65 1.07 0.72
C THR A 32 8.27 1.18 2.11
N ARG A 33 7.48 0.97 3.16
CA ARG A 33 7.96 1.01 4.55
C ARG A 33 8.98 -0.08 4.82
N VAL A 34 8.70 -1.32 4.40
CA VAL A 34 9.64 -2.44 4.55
C VAL A 34 10.90 -2.17 3.75
N MET A 35 10.79 -1.77 2.48
CA MET A 35 11.96 -1.42 1.66
C MET A 35 12.83 -0.33 2.29
N ASN A 36 12.23 0.66 2.97
CA ASN A 36 12.97 1.70 3.68
C ASN A 36 13.62 1.21 4.98
N ILE A 37 13.03 0.23 5.68
CA ILE A 37 13.57 -0.30 6.93
C ILE A 37 14.67 -1.33 6.68
N VAL A 38 14.41 -2.31 5.79
CA VAL A 38 15.31 -3.45 5.57
C VAL A 38 16.24 -3.25 4.38
N GLY A 39 15.89 -2.37 3.44
CA GLY A 39 16.60 -2.18 2.17
C GLY A 39 16.06 -3.03 1.02
N ILE A 40 16.22 -2.53 -0.21
CA ILE A 40 15.62 -3.15 -1.42
C ILE A 40 16.22 -4.52 -1.73
N LYS A 41 17.56 -4.66 -1.70
CA LYS A 41 18.25 -5.93 -2.03
C LYS A 41 17.86 -7.09 -1.11
N PRO A 42 17.94 -6.97 0.23
CA PRO A 42 17.53 -8.06 1.12
C PRO A 42 16.03 -8.35 1.05
N PHE A 43 15.19 -7.33 0.83
CA PHE A 43 13.76 -7.52 0.62
C PHE A 43 13.45 -8.36 -0.63
N LEU A 44 14.10 -8.09 -1.76
CA LEU A 44 13.92 -8.87 -2.98
C LEU A 44 14.41 -10.32 -2.84
N ALA A 45 15.46 -10.55 -2.06
CA ALA A 45 15.91 -11.91 -1.76
C ALA A 45 14.88 -12.69 -0.94
N ALA A 46 14.24 -12.04 0.05
CA ALA A 46 13.23 -12.65 0.90
C ALA A 46 11.93 -13.01 0.16
N ILE A 47 11.52 -12.25 -0.85
CA ILE A 47 10.30 -12.52 -1.62
C ILE A 47 10.49 -13.60 -2.70
N ARG A 48 11.73 -13.80 -3.16
CA ARG A 48 12.05 -14.82 -4.18
C ARG A 48 12.18 -16.24 -3.60
N ALA A 49 12.21 -16.36 -2.27
CA ALA A 49 12.35 -17.62 -1.55
C ALA A 49 11.05 -18.43 -1.54
#